data_AF-A0A3B9SN21-F1
#
_entry.id   AF-A0A3B9SN21-F1
#
_cell.length_a   1.000
_cell.length_b   1.000
_cell.length_c   1.000
_cell.angle_alpha   90.00
_cell.angle_beta   90.00
_cell.angle_gamma   90.00
#
_symmetry.space_group_name_H-M   'P 1'
#
loop_
_entity.id
_entity.type
_entity.pdbx_description
1 polymer ?
#
loop_
_entity_poly.entity_id
_entity_poly.type
_entity_poly.pdbx_seq_one_letter_code
_entity_poly.pdbx_strand_id
1 'polypeptide(L)'
;MYLVSPTKGRMTFEQMMEDVMAYITGLPSSSYKIIIGSDSQVIRGQTCFITAVIVHRLGKGARYYYRRKMHRKVKSLRQKIFFETALSLELGGQVAKRFAELGHEDLKVEIHIDAGTHGETKELIREVVGMVTGSGFKAKIKPEAYGASCVADRHTK
;
A
#
# COMPACT_ATOMS: atom_id res chain seq x y z
N MET A 1 13.22 3.24 -7.63
CA MET A 1 13.08 3.00 -6.17
C MET A 1 13.28 1.52 -5.85
N TYR A 2 13.46 1.12 -4.59
CA TYR A 2 13.63 -0.29 -4.20
C TYR A 2 12.51 -0.78 -3.27
N LEU A 3 12.10 -2.03 -3.46
CA LEU A 3 11.19 -2.78 -2.59
C LEU A 3 11.82 -4.12 -2.19
N VAL A 4 11.21 -4.79 -1.22
CA VAL A 4 11.62 -6.10 -0.73
C VAL A 4 10.45 -7.07 -0.88
N SER A 5 10.69 -8.18 -1.56
CA SER A 5 9.85 -9.38 -1.50
C SER A 5 10.38 -10.31 -0.40
N PRO A 6 9.52 -10.90 0.45
CA PRO A 6 9.95 -11.89 1.43
C PRO A 6 10.58 -13.13 0.81
N THR A 7 10.19 -13.49 -0.42
CA THR A 7 10.65 -14.72 -1.09
C THR A 7 11.79 -14.45 -2.08
N LYS A 8 11.92 -13.22 -2.59
CA LYS A 8 12.89 -12.86 -3.63
C LYS A 8 13.91 -11.79 -3.21
N GLY A 9 13.77 -11.23 -2.01
CA GLY A 9 14.67 -10.20 -1.50
C GLY A 9 14.45 -8.83 -2.14
N ARG A 10 15.52 -8.02 -2.14
CA ARG A 10 15.49 -6.64 -2.62
C ARG A 10 15.40 -6.59 -4.14
N MET A 11 14.53 -5.74 -4.66
CA MET A 11 14.26 -5.56 -6.09
C MET A 11 13.97 -4.10 -6.44
N THR A 12 14.22 -3.71 -7.68
CA THR A 12 13.79 -2.42 -8.22
C THR A 12 12.26 -2.40 -8.40
N PHE A 13 11.70 -1.22 -8.64
CA PHE A 13 10.27 -1.09 -8.94
C PHE A 13 9.90 -1.86 -10.22
N GLU A 14 10.76 -1.79 -11.23
CA GLU A 14 10.60 -2.46 -12.51
C GLU A 14 10.58 -3.99 -12.33
N GLN A 15 11.54 -4.53 -11.56
CA GLN A 15 11.59 -5.95 -11.23
C GLN A 15 10.37 -6.41 -10.42
N MET A 16 9.88 -5.58 -9.49
CA MET A 16 8.64 -5.87 -8.77
C MET A 16 7.46 -5.95 -9.74
N MET A 17 7.34 -5.00 -10.66
CA MET A 17 6.24 -4.98 -11.64
C MET A 17 6.30 -6.18 -12.58
N GLU A 18 7.48 -6.58 -13.03
CA GLU A 18 7.68 -7.83 -13.78
C GLU A 18 7.20 -9.06 -12.99
N ASP A 19 7.56 -9.18 -11.70
CA ASP A 19 7.12 -10.30 -10.86
C ASP A 19 5.61 -10.28 -10.59
N VAL A 20 5.03 -9.09 -10.43
CA VAL A 20 3.58 -8.90 -10.30
C VAL A 20 2.87 -9.37 -11.56
N MET A 21 3.35 -8.93 -12.73
CA MET A 21 2.75 -9.32 -14.01
C MET A 21 2.85 -10.82 -14.24
N ALA A 22 4.02 -11.42 -14.00
CA ALA A 22 4.19 -12.87 -14.08
C ALA A 22 3.25 -13.64 -13.14
N TYR A 23 2.97 -13.09 -11.95
CA TYR A 23 2.00 -13.69 -11.04
C TYR A 23 0.56 -13.61 -11.54
N ILE A 24 0.17 -12.50 -12.18
CA ILE A 24 -1.18 -12.30 -12.70
C ILE A 24 -1.40 -13.13 -13.97
N THR A 25 -0.49 -13.06 -14.93
CA THR A 25 -0.58 -13.77 -16.22
C THR A 25 -0.41 -15.28 -16.09
N GLY A 26 0.23 -15.76 -15.02
CA GLY A 26 0.33 -17.20 -14.75
C GLY A 26 -1.01 -17.90 -14.51
N LEU A 27 -2.07 -17.16 -14.12
CA LEU A 27 -3.43 -17.70 -13.93
C LEU A 27 -4.48 -16.62 -14.29
N PRO A 28 -4.77 -16.39 -15.58
CA PRO A 28 -5.59 -15.27 -16.04
C PRO A 28 -7.08 -15.40 -15.71
N SER A 29 -7.59 -16.63 -15.49
CA SER A 29 -8.99 -16.86 -15.09
C SER A 29 -9.30 -16.52 -13.62
N SER A 30 -8.30 -16.09 -12.86
CA SER A 30 -8.47 -15.71 -11.46
C SER A 30 -8.69 -14.21 -11.33
N SER A 31 -9.50 -13.78 -10.36
CA SER A 31 -9.63 -12.37 -10.03
C SER A 31 -8.52 -11.92 -9.08
N TYR A 32 -7.98 -10.72 -9.33
CA TYR A 32 -6.90 -10.13 -8.54
C TYR A 32 -7.36 -8.82 -7.91
N LYS A 33 -6.83 -8.54 -6.71
CA LYS A 33 -6.91 -7.23 -6.07
C LYS A 33 -5.50 -6.72 -5.83
N ILE A 34 -5.24 -5.50 -6.29
CA ILE A 34 -3.98 -4.80 -6.03
C ILE A 34 -4.25 -3.83 -4.89
N ILE A 35 -3.60 -4.09 -3.75
CA ILE A 35 -3.85 -3.39 -2.50
C ILE A 35 -2.55 -2.71 -2.09
N ILE A 36 -2.61 -1.40 -1.80
CA ILE A 36 -1.46 -0.63 -1.35
C ILE A 36 -1.83 0.14 -0.09
N GLY A 37 -0.96 0.11 0.90
CA GLY A 37 -1.15 0.88 2.13
C GLY A 37 0.17 1.12 2.84
N SER A 38 0.17 2.08 3.76
CA SER A 38 1.35 2.38 4.58
C SER A 38 0.98 2.39 6.06
N ASP A 39 1.92 1.95 6.88
CA ASP A 39 1.90 2.08 8.35
C ASP A 39 3.18 2.77 8.82
N SER A 40 3.15 3.34 10.03
CA SER A 40 4.30 3.98 10.64
C SER A 40 4.47 3.69 12.12
N GLN A 41 5.72 3.41 12.51
CA GLN A 41 6.10 3.22 13.91
C GLN A 41 7.32 4.04 14.27
N VAL A 42 7.38 4.48 15.53
CA VAL A 42 8.53 5.21 16.05
C VAL A 42 9.57 4.20 16.54
N ILE A 43 10.73 4.18 15.89
CA ILE A 43 11.85 3.28 16.21
C ILE A 43 13.08 4.14 16.50
N ARG A 44 13.68 3.97 17.70
CA ARG A 44 14.93 4.65 18.11
C ARG A 44 14.94 6.17 17.85
N GLY A 45 13.83 6.84 18.12
CA GLY A 45 13.71 8.30 17.96
C GLY A 45 13.47 8.78 16.52
N GLN A 46 13.22 7.88 15.57
CA GLN A 46 12.81 8.19 14.20
C GLN A 46 11.45 7.54 13.90
N THR A 47 10.74 8.03 12.89
CA THR A 47 9.52 7.36 12.40
C THR A 47 9.88 6.52 11.18
N CYS A 48 9.65 5.21 11.27
CA CYS A 48 9.80 4.24 10.20
C CYS A 48 8.45 4.08 9.50
N PHE A 49 8.38 4.44 8.23
CA PHE A 49 7.22 4.21 7.38
C PHE A 49 7.45 2.96 6.53
N ILE A 50 6.47 2.07 6.51
CA ILE A 50 6.44 0.90 5.64
C ILE A 50 5.28 1.08 4.67
N THR A 51 5.57 1.06 3.37
CA THR A 51 4.53 0.99 2.33
C THR A 51 4.53 -0.40 1.73
N ALA A 52 3.38 -1.08 1.77
CA ALA A 52 3.17 -2.42 1.24
C ALA A 52 2.41 -2.37 -0.09
N VAL A 53 2.79 -3.26 -1.01
CA VAL A 53 2.04 -3.60 -2.22
C VAL A 53 1.65 -5.06 -2.12
N ILE A 54 0.37 -5.36 -2.22
CA ILE A 54 -0.18 -6.70 -2.09
C ILE A 54 -0.94 -7.04 -3.36
N VAL A 55 -0.63 -8.20 -3.93
CA VAL A 55 -1.34 -8.78 -5.07
C VAL A 55 -2.09 -10.00 -4.55
N HIS A 56 -3.36 -9.80 -4.22
CA HIS A 56 -4.22 -10.84 -3.69
C HIS A 56 -4.97 -11.53 -4.83
N ARG A 57 -4.72 -12.82 -5.01
CA ARG A 57 -5.50 -13.67 -5.92
C ARG A 57 -6.67 -14.28 -5.13
N LEU A 58 -7.90 -13.92 -5.48
CA LEU A 58 -9.07 -14.32 -4.71
C LEU A 58 -9.17 -15.85 -4.61
N GLY A 59 -9.24 -16.36 -3.38
CA GLY A 59 -9.32 -17.80 -3.08
C GLY A 59 -8.02 -18.60 -3.23
N LYS A 60 -6.90 -17.96 -3.60
CA LYS A 60 -5.64 -18.66 -3.94
C LYS A 60 -4.39 -18.02 -3.33
N GLY A 61 -4.54 -17.16 -2.32
CA GLY A 61 -3.45 -16.51 -1.59
C GLY A 61 -2.95 -15.21 -2.23
N ALA A 62 -1.88 -14.66 -1.67
CA ALA A 62 -1.37 -13.34 -2.04
C ALA A 62 0.16 -13.30 -2.11
N ARG A 63 0.67 -12.38 -2.92
CA ARG A 63 2.07 -11.91 -2.85
C ARG A 63 2.11 -10.52 -2.27
N TYR A 64 3.22 -10.19 -1.61
CA TYR A 64 3.41 -8.83 -1.15
C TYR A 64 4.86 -8.39 -1.25
N TYR A 65 5.01 -7.07 -1.31
CA TYR A 65 6.26 -6.35 -1.39
C TYR A 65 6.16 -5.18 -0.43
N TYR A 66 7.29 -4.74 0.12
CA TYR A 66 7.29 -3.58 0.99
C TYR A 66 8.53 -2.72 0.78
N ARG A 67 8.40 -1.41 1.02
CA ARG A 67 9.53 -0.48 1.12
C ARG A 67 9.56 0.14 2.50
N ARG A 68 10.78 0.42 2.99
CA ARG A 68 11.01 1.11 4.26
C ARG A 68 11.56 2.51 4.00
N LYS A 69 10.98 3.52 4.66
CA LYS A 69 11.43 4.91 4.63
C LYS A 69 11.56 5.45 6.05
N MET A 70 12.78 5.82 6.43
CA MET A 70 13.04 6.47 7.71
C MET A 70 12.79 7.97 7.60
N HIS A 71 12.18 8.55 8.62
CA HIS A 71 11.89 9.98 8.70
C HIS A 71 12.21 10.49 10.11
N ARG A 72 12.49 11.80 10.24
CA ARG A 72 12.54 12.45 11.56
C ARG A 72 11.24 12.17 12.34
N LYS A 73 11.33 12.06 13.67
CA LYS A 73 10.20 11.72 14.54
C LYS A 73 8.99 12.60 14.24
N VAL A 74 7.92 11.96 13.79
CA VAL A 74 6.60 12.58 13.60
C VAL A 74 5.78 12.29 14.86
N LYS A 75 5.44 13.35 15.61
CA LYS A 75 4.66 13.22 16.86
C LYS A 75 3.15 13.28 16.62
N SER A 76 2.71 14.04 15.62
CA SER A 76 1.30 14.25 15.33
C SER A 76 0.70 13.03 14.63
N LEU A 77 -0.36 12.46 15.21
CA LEU A 77 -1.13 11.36 14.58
C LEU A 77 -1.67 11.79 13.21
N ARG A 78 -2.21 13.01 13.12
CA ARG A 78 -2.66 13.61 11.86
C ARG A 78 -1.55 13.58 10.82
N GLN A 79 -0.36 14.12 11.14
CA GLN A 79 0.76 14.12 10.21
C GLN A 79 1.19 12.70 9.79
N LYS A 80 1.17 11.72 10.70
CA LYS A 80 1.49 10.32 10.36
C LYS A 80 0.50 9.76 9.33
N ILE A 81 -0.80 9.88 9.59
CA ILE A 81 -1.86 9.36 8.71
C ILE A 81 -1.84 10.05 7.34
N PHE A 82 -1.63 11.37 7.31
CA PHE A 82 -1.47 12.09 6.04
C PHE A 82 -0.25 11.60 5.25
N PHE A 83 0.88 11.39 5.93
CA PHE A 83 2.11 10.94 5.28
C PHE A 83 2.00 9.47 4.81
N GLU A 84 1.40 8.60 5.60
CA GLU A 84 1.06 7.22 5.22
C GLU A 84 0.18 7.20 3.96
N THR A 85 -0.86 8.04 3.94
CA THR A 85 -1.76 8.17 2.79
C THR A 85 -1.00 8.67 1.56
N ALA A 86 -0.17 9.71 1.72
CA ALA A 86 0.63 10.26 0.63
C ALA A 86 1.61 9.23 0.05
N LEU A 87 2.32 8.46 0.89
CA LEU A 87 3.24 7.41 0.44
C LEU A 87 2.51 6.28 -0.29
N SER A 88 1.29 5.96 0.13
CA SER A 88 0.45 4.94 -0.51
C SER A 88 -0.04 5.43 -1.88
N LEU A 89 -0.46 6.69 -1.98
CA LEU A 89 -0.87 7.31 -3.25
C LEU A 89 0.29 7.45 -4.23
N GLU A 90 1.47 7.85 -3.76
CA GLU A 90 2.69 7.95 -4.58
C GLU A 90 3.02 6.61 -5.25
N LEU A 91 2.97 5.52 -4.48
CA LEU A 91 3.25 4.18 -5.00
C LEU A 91 2.09 3.64 -5.85
N GLY A 92 0.84 3.90 -5.44
CA GLY A 92 -0.35 3.51 -6.20
C GLY A 92 -0.43 4.17 -7.57
N GLY A 93 -0.06 5.46 -7.67
CA GLY A 93 0.07 6.16 -8.95
C GLY A 93 1.10 5.51 -9.87
N GLN A 94 2.27 5.14 -9.34
CA GLN A 94 3.31 4.47 -10.13
C GLN A 94 2.87 3.09 -10.62
N VAL A 95 2.25 2.29 -9.75
CA VAL A 95 1.74 0.95 -10.08
C VAL A 95 0.63 1.05 -11.12
N ALA A 96 -0.35 1.94 -10.93
CA ALA A 96 -1.46 2.13 -11.88
C ALA A 96 -0.97 2.63 -13.24
N LYS A 97 -0.04 3.60 -13.25
CA LYS A 97 0.59 4.08 -14.49
C LYS A 97 1.29 2.92 -15.22
N ARG A 98 2.03 2.10 -14.49
CA ARG A 98 2.75 0.98 -15.10
C ARG A 98 1.81 -0.09 -15.64
N PHE A 99 0.68 -0.36 -14.99
CA PHE A 99 -0.34 -1.24 -15.55
C PHE A 99 -0.94 -0.68 -16.84
N ALA A 100 -1.24 0.62 -16.90
CA ALA A 100 -1.74 1.25 -18.12
C ALA A 100 -0.74 1.16 -19.28
N GLU A 101 0.55 1.44 -19.03
CA GLU A 101 1.62 1.27 -20.03
C GLU A 101 1.74 -0.17 -20.57
N LEU A 102 1.33 -1.16 -19.77
CA LEU A 102 1.35 -2.58 -20.14
C LEU A 102 0.00 -3.08 -20.69
N GLY A 103 -1.00 -2.20 -20.86
CA GLY A 103 -2.32 -2.55 -21.39
C GLY A 103 -3.26 -3.22 -20.39
N HIS A 104 -3.00 -3.11 -19.08
CA HIS A 104 -3.78 -3.71 -17.99
C HIS A 104 -4.54 -2.66 -17.15
N GLU A 105 -5.22 -1.72 -17.82
CA GLU A 105 -5.97 -0.64 -17.17
C GLU A 105 -7.16 -1.10 -16.31
N ASP A 106 -7.58 -2.35 -16.53
CA ASP A 106 -8.61 -3.06 -15.76
C ASP A 106 -8.14 -3.44 -14.35
N LEU A 107 -6.82 -3.57 -14.13
CA LEU A 107 -6.24 -3.84 -12.81
C LEU A 107 -6.30 -2.60 -11.91
N LYS A 108 -7.43 -2.46 -11.20
CA LYS A 108 -7.63 -1.35 -10.27
C LYS A 108 -6.82 -1.51 -8.98
N VAL A 109 -6.18 -0.42 -8.57
CA VAL A 109 -5.45 -0.29 -7.30
C VAL A 109 -6.40 0.21 -6.21
N GLU A 110 -6.44 -0.49 -5.08
CA GLU A 110 -7.13 -0.08 -3.87
C GLU A 110 -6.12 0.48 -2.86
N ILE A 111 -6.40 1.67 -2.32
CA ILE A 111 -5.57 2.29 -1.29
C ILE A 111 -6.19 2.03 0.07
N HIS A 112 -5.43 1.35 0.92
CA HIS A 112 -5.80 1.00 2.27
C HIS A 112 -5.27 2.04 3.26
N ILE A 113 -6.17 2.57 4.06
CA ILE A 113 -5.91 3.63 5.04
C ILE A 113 -6.00 3.01 6.43
N ASP A 114 -4.90 3.06 7.18
CA ASP A 114 -4.84 2.59 8.56
C ASP A 114 -5.28 3.69 9.54
N ALA A 115 -6.57 3.99 9.56
CA ALA A 115 -7.17 4.89 10.52
C ALA A 115 -8.21 4.14 11.36
N GLY A 116 -7.99 4.06 12.68
CA GLY A 116 -8.90 3.41 13.63
C GLY A 116 -10.09 4.29 14.03
N THR A 117 -11.16 3.66 14.48
CA THR A 117 -12.48 4.24 14.85
C THR A 117 -12.52 4.98 16.20
N HIS A 118 -11.37 5.32 16.80
CA HIS A 118 -11.35 6.00 18.11
C HIS A 118 -11.42 7.53 17.93
N GLY A 119 -12.65 8.07 18.05
CA GLY A 119 -12.99 9.44 18.49
C GLY A 119 -12.44 10.64 17.72
N GLU A 120 -11.12 10.79 17.66
CA GLU A 120 -10.40 11.94 17.07
C GLU A 120 -10.25 11.84 15.54
N THR A 121 -10.73 10.76 14.93
CA THR A 121 -10.38 10.37 13.56
C THR A 121 -11.45 10.63 12.51
N LYS A 122 -12.70 11.03 12.81
CA LYS A 122 -13.74 11.09 11.75
C LYS A 122 -13.47 12.15 10.68
N GLU A 123 -13.05 13.35 11.09
CA GLU A 123 -12.69 14.42 10.15
C GLU A 123 -11.42 14.07 9.38
N LEU A 124 -10.39 13.59 10.09
CA LEU A 124 -9.16 13.13 9.48
C LEU A 124 -9.39 12.01 8.47
N ILE A 125 -10.24 11.02 8.80
CA ILE A 125 -10.65 9.94 7.92
C ILE A 125 -11.31 10.51 6.67
N ARG A 126 -12.24 11.46 6.81
CA ARG A 126 -12.91 12.09 5.67
C ARG A 126 -11.92 12.80 4.75
N GLU A 127 -10.95 13.52 5.32
CA GLU A 127 -9.91 14.20 4.55
C GLU A 127 -9.03 13.20 3.78
N VAL A 128 -8.51 12.16 4.44
CA VAL A 128 -7.63 11.19 3.77
C VAL A 128 -8.38 10.30 2.77
N VAL A 129 -9.65 9.96 3.04
CA VAL A 129 -10.52 9.31 2.05
C VAL A 129 -10.71 10.24 0.85
N GLY A 130 -10.98 11.52 1.09
CA GLY A 130 -11.12 12.53 0.04
C GLY A 130 -9.86 12.68 -0.80
N MET A 131 -8.67 12.63 -0.19
CA MET A 131 -7.40 12.61 -0.93
C MET A 131 -7.29 11.39 -1.85
N VAL A 132 -7.68 10.21 -1.34
CA VAL A 132 -7.58 8.96 -2.11
C VAL A 132 -8.57 8.93 -3.26
N THR A 133 -9.84 9.25 -3.00
CA THR A 133 -10.88 9.26 -4.03
C THR A 133 -10.66 10.39 -5.04
N GLY A 134 -10.22 11.57 -4.59
CA GLY A 134 -9.84 12.69 -5.44
C GLY A 134 -8.63 12.39 -6.34
N SER A 135 -7.80 11.40 -5.97
CA SER A 135 -6.70 10.90 -6.79
C SER A 135 -7.12 9.77 -7.76
N GLY A 136 -8.42 9.45 -7.83
CA GLY A 136 -8.95 8.41 -8.72
C GLY A 136 -8.83 6.98 -8.19
N PHE A 137 -8.45 6.80 -6.91
CA PHE A 137 -8.31 5.48 -6.30
C PHE A 137 -9.50 5.13 -5.40
N LYS A 138 -9.72 3.83 -5.22
CA LYS A 138 -10.69 3.32 -4.27
C LYS A 138 -10.08 3.29 -2.87
N ALA A 139 -10.66 4.04 -1.93
CA ALA A 139 -10.26 4.03 -0.53
C ALA A 139 -10.90 2.85 0.23
N LYS A 140 -10.11 2.18 1.06
CA LYS A 140 -10.57 1.18 2.04
C LYS A 140 -10.04 1.51 3.42
N ILE A 141 -10.91 1.44 4.43
CA ILE A 141 -10.57 1.67 5.85
C ILE A 141 -10.80 0.37 6.62
N LYS A 142 -10.14 0.19 7.77
CA LYS A 142 -10.42 -0.93 8.67
C LYS A 142 -11.92 -1.03 8.99
N PRO A 143 -12.51 -2.24 9.03
CA PRO A 143 -11.86 -3.55 8.96
C PRO A 143 -11.51 -4.03 7.54
N GLU A 144 -12.02 -3.39 6.50
CA GLU A 144 -11.82 -3.81 5.11
C GLU A 144 -10.37 -3.64 4.63
N ALA A 145 -9.60 -2.80 5.32
CA ALA A 145 -8.19 -2.52 5.01
C ALA A 145 -7.18 -3.60 5.49
N TYR A 146 -7.63 -4.71 6.08
CA TYR A 146 -6.80 -5.68 6.83
C TYR A 146 -5.52 -6.16 6.10
N GLY A 147 -5.60 -6.42 4.79
CA GLY A 147 -4.45 -6.96 4.02
C GLY A 147 -3.19 -6.10 4.12
N ALA A 148 -3.28 -4.81 3.75
CA ALA A 148 -2.15 -3.89 3.77
C ALA A 148 -1.63 -3.63 5.18
N SER A 149 -2.54 -3.40 6.13
CA SER A 149 -2.19 -3.15 7.53
C SER A 149 -1.39 -4.31 8.12
N CYS A 150 -1.81 -5.57 7.92
CA CYS A 150 -1.08 -6.72 8.47
C CYS A 150 0.34 -6.87 7.91
N VAL A 151 0.54 -6.60 6.62
CA VAL A 151 1.87 -6.65 6.02
C VAL A 151 2.75 -5.52 6.53
N ALA A 152 2.20 -4.31 6.62
CA ALA A 152 2.94 -3.15 7.09
C ALA A 152 3.31 -3.30 8.58
N ASP A 153 2.35 -3.69 9.43
CA ASP A 153 2.53 -4.00 10.86
C ASP A 153 3.63 -5.04 11.11
N ARG A 154 3.74 -6.04 10.23
CA ARG A 154 4.76 -7.10 10.34
C ARG A 154 6.19 -6.57 10.17
N HIS A 155 6.37 -5.52 9.37
CA HIS A 155 7.69 -5.00 9.00
C HIS A 155 8.04 -3.66 9.66
N THR A 156 7.10 -3.09 10.41
CA THR A 156 7.32 -1.94 11.30
C THR A 156 7.83 -2.34 12.69
N LYS A 157 7.61 -3.60 13.14
CA LYS A 157 8.14 -4.16 14.40
C LYS A 157 9.61 -4.61 14.30
#